data_AF-H0QLB8-F1
#
_entry.id   AF-H0QLB8-F1
#
_cell.length_a   1.000
_cell.length_b   1.000
_cell.length_c   1.000
_cell.angle_alpha   90.00
_cell.angle_beta   90.00
_cell.angle_gamma   90.00
#
_symmetry.space_group_name_H-M   'P 1'
#
loop_
_entity.id
_entity.type
_entity.pdbx_description
1 polymer ?
#
loop_
_entity_poly.entity_id
_entity_poly.type
_entity_poly.pdbx_seq_one_letter_code
_entity_poly.pdbx_strand_id
1 'polypeptide(L)' 'MTDTWLIVGLGNPGPEYSGNRHNVGQMVLDGLAGRIGGKFKA' A
#
# COMPACT_ATOMS: atom_id res chain seq x y z
N MET A 1 -22.85 12.88 5.74
CA MET A 1 -21.77 12.47 4.80
C MET A 1 -20.94 11.41 5.50
N THR A 2 -20.32 10.49 4.78
CA THR A 2 -19.36 9.54 5.37
C THR A 2 -17.98 10.13 5.25
N ASP A 3 -17.40 10.56 6.36
CA ASP A 3 -16.10 11.23 6.40
C ASP A 3 -14.92 10.24 6.42
N THR A 4 -15.21 8.95 6.52
CA THR A 4 -14.21 7.88 6.61
C THR A 4 -13.84 7.33 5.23
N TRP A 5 -12.54 7.30 4.95
CA TRP A 5 -11.99 6.74 3.72
C TRP A 5 -11.27 5.42 4.02
N LEU A 6 -11.40 4.44 3.12
CA LEU A 6 -10.59 3.23 3.10
C LEU A 6 -9.83 3.17 1.78
N ILE A 7 -8.50 3.05 1.86
CA ILE A 7 -7.62 2.94 0.71
C ILE A 7 -6.95 1.56 0.78
N VAL A 8 -7.01 0.79 -0.31
CA VAL A 8 -6.48 -0.59 -0.38
C VAL A 8 -5.53 -0.72 -1.57
N GLY A 9 -4.35 -1.31 -1.32
CA GLY A 9 -3.34 -1.61 -2.31
C GLY A 9 -3.19 -3.12 -2.44
N LEU A 10 -3.62 -3.67 -3.57
CA LEU A 10 -3.51 -5.11 -3.83
C LEU A 10 -2.08 -5.52 -4.21
N GLY A 11 -1.74 -6.76 -3.92
CA GLY A 11 -0.47 -7.40 -4.27
C GLY A 11 -0.35 -8.79 -3.66
N ASN A 12 0.72 -9.50 -4.02
CA ASN A 12 1.06 -10.80 -3.45
C ASN A 12 2.15 -10.65 -2.37
N PRO A 13 2.04 -11.33 -1.21
CA PRO A 13 3.05 -11.30 -0.16
C PRO A 13 4.26 -12.16 -0.52
N GLY A 14 5.44 -11.78 -0.03
CA GLY A 14 6.71 -12.50 -0.25
C GLY A 14 7.75 -11.67 -1.03
N PRO A 15 9.05 -11.77 -0.72
CA PRO A 15 10.10 -10.99 -1.37
C PRO A 15 10.17 -11.21 -2.89
N GLU A 16 9.79 -12.41 -3.37
CA GLU A 16 9.76 -12.78 -4.78
C GLU A 16 8.77 -11.97 -5.62
N TYR A 17 7.74 -11.37 -5.00
CA TYR A 17 6.74 -10.54 -5.68
C TYR A 17 7.00 -9.04 -5.56
N SER A 18 8.01 -8.63 -4.78
CA SER A 18 8.25 -7.23 -4.42
C SER A 18 8.45 -6.29 -5.62
N GLY A 19 8.98 -6.78 -6.74
CA GLY A 19 9.17 -6.01 -7.98
C GLY A 19 8.10 -6.24 -9.05
N ASN A 20 7.08 -7.05 -8.78
CA ASN A 20 6.13 -7.47 -9.81
C ASN A 20 5.07 -6.39 -10.07
N ARG A 21 4.65 -6.21 -11.34
CA ARG A 21 3.65 -5.18 -11.71
C ARG A 21 2.30 -5.38 -11.01
N HIS A 22 2.00 -6.61 -10.59
CA HIS A 22 0.83 -6.94 -9.80
C HIS A 22 0.81 -6.26 -8.42
N ASN A 23 1.97 -5.88 -7.89
CA ASN A 23 2.14 -5.26 -6.56
C ASN A 23 2.16 -3.73 -6.60
N VAL A 24 1.88 -3.10 -7.75
CA VAL A 24 1.86 -1.62 -7.87
C VAL A 24 0.90 -0.99 -6.85
N GLY A 25 -0.24 -1.64 -6.57
CA GLY A 25 -1.18 -1.17 -5.54
C GLY A 25 -0.50 -0.98 -4.19
N GLN A 26 0.26 -1.98 -3.74
CA GLN A 26 0.99 -1.89 -2.48
C GLN A 26 2.17 -0.90 -2.53
N MET A 27 2.90 -0.84 -3.65
CA MET A 27 3.99 0.14 -3.82
C MET A 27 3.47 1.58 -3.73
N VAL A 28 2.27 1.85 -4.24
CA VAL A 28 1.63 3.16 -4.10
C VAL A 28 1.32 3.45 -2.63
N LEU A 29 0.84 2.47 -1.86
CA LEU A 29 0.58 2.69 -0.44
C LEU A 29 1.87 2.94 0.35
N ASP A 30 2.97 2.26 0.03
CA ASP A 30 4.29 2.54 0.63
C ASP A 30 4.73 3.99 0.35
N GLY A 31 4.60 4.43 -0.92
CA GLY A 31 4.91 5.81 -1.31
C GLY A 31 3.99 6.84 -0.65
N LEU A 32 2.69 6.54 -0.52
CA LEU A 32 1.73 7.40 0.15
C LEU A 32 2.03 7.51 1.65
N ALA A 33 2.27 6.38 2.33
CA ALA A 33 2.64 6.34 3.73
C ALA A 33 3.89 7.18 3.99
N GLY A 34 4.93 7.06 3.14
CA GLY A 34 6.13 7.89 3.22
C GLY A 34 5.85 9.39 3.09
N ARG A 35 4.96 9.79 2.17
CA ARG A 35 4.59 11.21 1.96
C ARG A 35 3.81 11.82 3.11
N ILE A 36 2.97 11.04 3.77
CA ILE A 36 2.12 11.52 4.88
C ILE A 36 2.72 11.25 6.27
N GLY A 37 3.91 10.64 6.35
CA GLY A 37 4.52 10.20 7.61
C GLY A 37 3.77 9.04 8.28
N GLY A 38 2.97 8.30 7.52
CA GLY A 38 2.21 7.14 7.97
C GLY A 38 3.08 5.89 8.12
N LYS A 39 2.63 4.94 8.93
CA LYS A 39 3.29 3.63 9.12
C LYS A 39 2.24 2.52 9.14
N PHE A 40 2.52 1.42 8.44
CA PHE A 40 1.74 0.20 8.58
C PHE A 40 1.98 -0.44 9.95
N LYS A 41 0.95 -1.08 10.48
CA LYS A 41 0.99 -1.86 11.71
C LYS A 41 0.57 -3.29 11.39
N ALA A 42 1.20 -4.25 12.06
CA ALA A 42 0.83 -5.66 12.03
C ALA A 42 -0.42 -5.91 12.89
#